data_AF-A0AAV5XII8-F1
#
_entry.id   AF-A0AAV5XII8-F1
#
_cell.length_a   1.000
_cell.length_b   1.000
_cell.length_c   1.000
_cell.angle_alpha   90.00
_cell.angle_beta   90.00
_cell.angle_gamma   90.00
#
_symmetry.space_group_name_H-M   'P 1'
#
loop_
_entity.id
_entity.type
_entity.pdbx_description
1 polymer ?
#
loop_
_entity_poly.entity_id
_entity_poly.type
_entity_poly.pdbx_seq_one_letter_code
_entity_poly.pdbx_strand_id
1 'polypeptide(L)'
;MDRSTVTAIALSLLSLPFLVPHVLEDFRLGIAARAGLSTPLGAAALGAFLAVQMLGLVWAGQGRRLGLAMTALAGALWTAGSLWEHGPEFLGRGLAFRSSVLSALWVVGLTLGQAGSAVSALLALRGPWLR
;
A
#
# COMPACT_ATOMS: atom_id res chain seq x y z
N MET A 1 -15.63 -5.67 -16.35
CA MET A 1 -14.79 -5.71 -15.13
C MET A 1 -15.70 -5.99 -13.95
N ASP A 2 -15.38 -6.97 -13.11
CA ASP A 2 -16.21 -7.31 -11.95
C ASP A 2 -16.07 -6.27 -10.82
N ARG A 3 -17.01 -6.28 -9.87
CA ARG A 3 -17.05 -5.31 -8.76
C ARG A 3 -15.78 -5.39 -7.90
N SER A 4 -15.24 -6.57 -7.64
CA SER A 4 -14.05 -6.74 -6.81
C SER A 4 -12.80 -6.16 -7.47
N THR A 5 -12.67 -6.28 -8.80
CA THR A 5 -11.60 -5.59 -9.55
C THR A 5 -11.73 -4.07 -9.45
N VAL A 6 -12.92 -3.51 -9.65
CA VAL A 6 -13.16 -2.07 -9.50
C VAL A 6 -12.78 -1.60 -8.10
N THR A 7 -13.23 -2.32 -7.07
CA THR A 7 -12.94 -2.02 -5.67
C THR A 7 -11.43 -2.09 -5.38
N ALA A 8 -10.74 -3.10 -5.90
CA ALA A 8 -9.29 -3.22 -5.71
C ALA A 8 -8.54 -1.99 -6.26
N ILE A 9 -8.86 -1.59 -7.50
CA ILE A 9 -8.25 -0.43 -8.14
C ILE A 9 -8.59 0.86 -7.38
N ALA A 10 -9.87 1.06 -7.05
CA ALA A 10 -10.32 2.26 -6.36
C ALA A 10 -9.65 2.40 -4.99
N LEU A 11 -9.61 1.34 -4.18
CA LEU A 11 -8.99 1.38 -2.85
C LEU A 11 -7.47 1.61 -2.92
N SER A 12 -6.79 1.01 -3.90
CA SER A 12 -5.36 1.25 -4.14
C SER A 12 -5.10 2.74 -4.45
N LEU A 13 -5.89 3.33 -5.35
CA LEU A 13 -5.74 4.74 -5.74
C LEU A 13 -6.16 5.71 -4.62
N LEU A 14 -7.26 5.44 -3.93
CA LEU A 14 -7.74 6.25 -2.80
C LEU A 14 -6.80 6.19 -1.60
N SER A 15 -5.86 5.24 -1.57
CA SER A 15 -4.83 5.20 -0.53
C SER A 15 -3.69 6.20 -0.75
N LEU A 16 -3.52 6.73 -1.97
CA LEU A 16 -2.40 7.63 -2.33
C LEU A 16 -2.32 8.90 -1.45
N PRO A 17 -3.43 9.58 -1.10
CA PRO A 17 -3.39 10.72 -0.19
C PRO A 17 -2.90 10.39 1.23
N PHE A 18 -2.89 9.12 1.64
CA PHE A 18 -2.30 8.67 2.90
C PHE A 18 -0.85 8.19 2.71
N LEU A 19 -0.60 7.46 1.62
CA LEU A 19 0.70 6.91 1.26
C LEU A 19 1.76 8.01 1.11
N VAL A 20 1.48 9.02 0.29
CA VAL A 20 2.47 10.06 -0.06
C VAL A 20 2.98 10.81 1.18
N PRO A 21 2.12 11.43 2.01
CA PRO A 21 2.60 12.13 3.20
C PRO A 21 3.24 11.19 4.22
N HIS A 22 2.74 9.95 4.37
CA HIS A 22 3.36 8.96 5.25
C HIS A 22 4.81 8.65 4.87
N VAL A 23 5.05 8.35 3.59
CA VAL A 23 6.40 8.00 3.14
C VAL A 23 7.35 9.19 3.21
N LEU A 24 6.87 10.40 2.92
CA LEU A 24 7.68 11.62 3.12
C LEU A 24 8.05 11.81 4.61
N GLU A 25 7.12 11.51 5.53
CA GLU A 25 7.42 11.51 6.96
C GLU A 25 8.46 10.45 7.32
N ASP A 26 8.36 9.22 6.79
CA ASP A 26 9.34 8.15 7.02
C ASP A 26 10.75 8.53 6.56
N PHE A 27 10.87 9.15 5.39
CA PHE A 27 12.15 9.67 4.91
C PHE A 27 12.69 10.77 5.82
N ARG A 28 11.83 11.71 6.26
CA ARG A 28 12.21 12.79 7.18
C ARG A 28 12.69 12.25 8.54
N LEU A 29 12.09 11.18 9.03
CA LEU A 29 12.44 10.54 10.30
C LEU A 29 13.57 9.51 10.18
N GLY A 30 14.09 9.31 8.96
CA GLY A 30 15.20 8.40 8.68
C GLY A 30 14.85 6.94 8.88
N ILE A 31 13.58 6.53 8.70
CA ILE A 31 13.16 5.14 8.91
C ILE A 31 13.92 4.18 7.97
N ALA A 32 14.04 4.53 6.68
CA ALA A 32 14.83 3.75 5.72
C ALA A 32 16.32 3.62 6.13
N ALA A 33 16.89 4.68 6.71
CA ALA A 33 18.28 4.67 7.18
C ALA A 33 18.48 3.72 8.37
N ARG A 34 17.47 3.55 9.23
CA ARG A 34 17.50 2.57 10.33
C ARG A 34 17.52 1.13 9.82
N ALA A 35 16.99 0.90 8.61
CA ALA A 35 17.06 -0.38 7.90
C ALA A 35 18.36 -0.53 7.05
N GLY A 36 19.32 0.39 7.17
CA GLY A 36 20.59 0.34 6.43
C GLY A 36 20.51 0.82 4.98
N LEU A 37 19.40 1.43 4.55
CA LEU A 37 19.23 1.97 3.21
C LEU A 37 19.58 3.46 3.17
N SER A 38 20.40 3.86 2.20
CA SER A 38 20.58 5.29 1.90
C SER A 38 19.28 5.89 1.37
N THR A 39 19.05 7.18 1.64
CA THR A 39 17.84 7.88 1.16
C THR A 39 17.65 7.77 -0.36
N PRO A 40 18.67 7.96 -1.23
CA PRO A 40 18.50 7.81 -2.67
C PRO A 40 18.09 6.39 -3.07
N LEU A 41 18.68 5.36 -2.44
CA LEU A 41 18.36 3.97 -2.74
C LEU A 41 16.93 3.62 -2.29
N GLY A 42 16.52 4.08 -1.10
CA GLY A 42 15.15 3.91 -0.60
C GLY A 42 14.13 4.59 -1.51
N ALA A 43 14.41 5.82 -1.96
CA ALA A 43 13.54 6.54 -2.88
C ALA A 43 13.43 5.85 -4.25
N ALA A 44 14.55 5.35 -4.79
CA ALA A 44 14.57 4.59 -6.04
C ALA A 44 13.78 3.28 -5.93
N ALA A 45 13.97 2.52 -4.84
CA ALA A 45 13.25 1.28 -4.58
C ALA A 45 11.74 1.52 -4.44
N LEU A 46 11.34 2.56 -3.71
CA LEU A 46 9.95 2.98 -3.60
C LEU A 46 9.35 3.36 -4.95
N GLY A 47 10.06 4.16 -5.75
CA GLY A 47 9.62 4.54 -7.09
C GLY A 47 9.39 3.33 -7.99
N ALA A 48 10.32 2.37 -7.97
CA ALA A 48 10.19 1.11 -8.70
C ALA A 48 8.97 0.29 -8.21
N PHE A 49 8.77 0.20 -6.90
CA PHE A 49 7.62 -0.49 -6.32
C PHE A 49 6.29 0.14 -6.71
N LEU A 50 6.18 1.48 -6.64
CA LEU A 50 5.00 2.22 -7.08
C LEU A 50 4.74 2.03 -8.58
N ALA A 51 5.80 2.04 -9.42
CA ALA A 51 5.66 1.79 -10.85
C ALA A 51 5.11 0.38 -11.13
N VAL A 52 5.62 -0.65 -10.44
CA VAL A 52 5.10 -2.02 -10.51
C VAL A 52 3.65 -2.10 -10.04
N GLN A 53 3.30 -1.42 -8.95
CA GLN A 53 1.93 -1.34 -8.46
C GLN A 53 1.00 -0.71 -9.51
N MET A 54 1.36 0.44 -10.09
CA MET A 54 0.56 1.11 -11.11
C MET A 54 0.41 0.25 -12.37
N LEU A 55 1.46 -0.45 -12.80
CA LEU A 55 1.37 -1.41 -13.90
C LEU A 55 0.39 -2.55 -13.58
N GLY A 56 0.42 -3.05 -12.34
CA GLY A 56 -0.53 -4.02 -11.84
C GLY A 56 -1.98 -3.55 -11.95
N LEU A 57 -2.26 -2.29 -11.56
CA LEU A 57 -3.58 -1.68 -11.67
C LEU A 57 -4.04 -1.55 -13.14
N VAL A 58 -3.16 -1.12 -14.04
CA VAL A 58 -3.45 -1.03 -15.48
C VAL A 58 -3.83 -2.41 -16.04
N TRP A 59 -3.04 -3.44 -15.74
CA TRP A 59 -3.34 -4.80 -16.20
C TRP A 59 -4.58 -5.38 -15.55
N ALA A 60 -4.88 -5.06 -14.28
CA ALA A 60 -6.13 -5.42 -13.64
C ALA A 60 -7.33 -4.77 -14.36
N GLY A 61 -7.21 -3.49 -14.71
CA GLY A 61 -8.22 -2.75 -15.50
C GLY A 61 -8.49 -3.36 -16.88
N GLN A 62 -7.47 -3.98 -17.47
CA GLN A 62 -7.56 -4.74 -18.72
C GLN A 62 -8.11 -6.17 -18.54
N GLY A 63 -8.52 -6.56 -17.33
CA GLY A 63 -9.00 -7.91 -17.03
C GLY A 63 -7.89 -8.98 -17.03
N ARG A 64 -6.63 -8.60 -16.85
CA ARG A 64 -5.51 -9.57 -16.83
C ARG A 64 -5.29 -10.09 -15.41
N ARG A 65 -5.33 -11.42 -15.25
CA ARG A 65 -5.06 -12.10 -13.97
C ARG A 65 -3.75 -11.67 -13.31
N LEU A 66 -2.69 -11.50 -14.10
CA LEU A 66 -1.39 -11.06 -13.59
C LEU A 66 -1.48 -9.68 -12.93
N GLY A 67 -2.27 -8.76 -13.48
CA GLY A 67 -2.49 -7.44 -12.89
C GLY A 67 -3.16 -7.51 -11.52
N LEU A 68 -4.16 -8.38 -11.36
CA LEU A 68 -4.77 -8.62 -10.05
C LEU A 68 -3.81 -9.26 -9.06
N ALA A 69 -2.98 -10.23 -9.51
CA ALA A 69 -1.98 -10.85 -8.64
C ALA A 69 -0.93 -9.83 -8.16
N MET A 70 -0.46 -8.95 -9.05
CA MET A 70 0.44 -7.85 -8.70
C MET A 70 -0.23 -6.86 -7.74
N THR A 71 -1.50 -6.52 -7.97
CA THR A 71 -2.28 -5.62 -7.09
C THR A 71 -2.44 -6.22 -5.70
N ALA A 72 -2.76 -7.52 -5.62
CA ALA A 72 -2.87 -8.24 -4.36
C ALA A 72 -1.54 -8.25 -3.59
N LEU A 73 -0.44 -8.57 -4.28
CA LEU A 73 0.89 -8.59 -3.68
C LEU A 73 1.32 -7.21 -3.20
N ALA A 74 1.16 -6.16 -4.02
CA ALA A 74 1.54 -4.80 -3.66
C ALA A 74 0.75 -4.32 -2.43
N GLY A 75 -0.57 -4.53 -2.40
CA GLY A 75 -1.40 -4.18 -1.25
C GLY A 75 -1.03 -4.96 0.02
N ALA A 76 -0.71 -6.24 -0.10
CA ALA A 76 -0.24 -7.05 1.01
C ALA A 76 1.12 -6.57 1.55
N LEU A 77 2.07 -6.21 0.67
CA LEU A 77 3.38 -5.68 1.07
C LEU A 77 3.28 -4.33 1.78
N TRP A 78 2.47 -3.40 1.26
CA TRP A 78 2.18 -2.13 1.94
C TRP A 78 1.58 -2.37 3.34
N THR A 79 0.60 -3.27 3.43
CA THR A 79 -0.08 -3.59 4.68
C THR A 79 0.89 -4.20 5.69
N ALA A 80 1.66 -5.22 5.27
CA ALA A 80 2.61 -5.90 6.12
C ALA A 80 3.73 -4.98 6.60
N GLY A 81 4.31 -4.18 5.69
CA GLY A 81 5.35 -3.21 6.03
C GLY A 81 4.86 -2.17 7.04
N SER A 82 3.68 -1.59 6.81
CA SER A 82 3.07 -0.63 7.72
C SER A 82 2.83 -1.22 9.12
N LEU A 83 2.27 -2.43 9.21
CA LEU A 83 2.01 -3.11 10.48
C LEU A 83 3.32 -3.48 11.20
N TRP A 84 4.33 -3.92 10.46
CA TRP A 84 5.61 -4.31 11.04
C TRP A 84 6.39 -3.12 11.58
N GLU A 85 6.53 -2.06 10.79
CA GLU A 85 7.33 -0.90 11.18
C GLU A 85 6.64 -0.02 12.21
N HIS A 86 5.33 0.16 12.09
CA HIS A 86 4.60 1.18 12.88
C HIS A 86 3.64 0.58 13.90
N GLY A 87 3.25 -0.68 13.75
CA GLY A 87 2.30 -1.35 14.64
C GLY A 87 2.68 -1.30 16.13
N PRO A 88 3.90 -1.69 16.53
CA PRO A 88 4.31 -1.63 17.93
C PRO A 88 4.26 -0.23 18.53
N GLU A 89 4.72 0.79 17.78
CA GLU A 89 4.66 2.18 18.24
C GLU A 89 3.21 2.67 18.33
N PHE A 90 2.38 2.33 17.36
CA PHE A 90 0.97 2.70 17.33
C PHE A 90 0.18 2.08 18.48
N LEU A 91 0.44 0.82 18.84
CA LEU A 91 -0.17 0.16 19.99
C LEU A 91 0.26 0.82 21.31
N GLY A 92 1.50 1.30 21.41
CA GLY A 92 2.00 1.95 22.62
C GLY A 92 1.57 3.42 22.78
N ARG A 93 1.33 4.14 21.67
CA ARG A 93 1.09 5.60 21.68
C ARG A 93 -0.28 6.02 21.17
N GLY A 94 -1.04 5.11 20.55
CA GLY A 94 -2.33 5.41 19.94
C GLY A 94 -2.28 6.62 19.01
N LEU A 95 -3.19 7.56 19.20
CA LEU A 95 -3.29 8.78 18.39
C LEU A 95 -2.13 9.77 18.58
N ALA A 96 -1.25 9.57 19.57
CA ALA A 96 -0.02 10.33 19.74
C ALA A 96 1.18 9.74 18.97
N PHE A 97 0.93 8.76 18.08
CA PHE A 97 1.93 8.20 17.17
C PHE A 97 2.75 9.31 16.49
N ARG A 98 4.08 9.24 16.62
CA ARG A 98 5.03 10.22 16.09
C ARG A 98 4.65 11.68 16.36
N SER A 99 4.06 11.94 17.52
CA SER A 99 3.60 13.26 18.00
C SER A 99 2.43 13.91 17.27
N SER A 100 1.73 13.22 16.35
CA SER A 100 0.56 13.81 15.69
C SER A 100 -0.52 12.81 15.27
N VAL A 101 -1.78 13.27 15.35
CA VAL A 101 -2.94 12.54 14.83
C VAL A 101 -2.86 12.37 13.31
N LEU A 102 -2.22 13.30 12.60
CA LEU A 102 -2.08 13.23 11.15
C LEU A 102 -1.21 12.04 10.73
N SER A 103 -0.09 11.82 11.43
CA SER A 103 0.78 10.66 11.22
C SER A 103 0.01 9.35 11.41
N ALA A 104 -0.82 9.30 12.47
CA ALA A 104 -1.70 8.16 12.73
C ALA A 104 -2.72 7.94 11.60
N LEU A 105 -3.38 9.00 11.14
CA LEU A 105 -4.36 8.95 10.05
C LEU A 105 -3.74 8.45 8.74
N TRP A 106 -2.52 8.89 8.41
CA TRP A 106 -1.84 8.44 7.20
C TRP A 106 -1.49 6.95 7.25
N VAL A 107 -0.92 6.47 8.37
CA VAL A 107 -0.60 5.04 8.53
C VAL A 107 -1.87 4.19 8.48
N VAL A 108 -2.93 4.56 9.20
CA VAL A 108 -4.19 3.81 9.24
C VAL A 108 -4.88 3.83 7.88
N GLY A 109 -4.98 4.98 7.23
CA GLY A 109 -5.61 5.13 5.92
C GLY A 109 -4.88 4.33 4.84
N LEU A 110 -3.54 4.38 4.82
CA LEU A 110 -2.71 3.54 3.95
C LEU A 110 -2.97 2.05 4.21
N THR A 111 -2.89 1.63 5.46
CA THR A 111 -2.99 0.22 5.85
C THR A 111 -4.35 -0.35 5.47
N LEU A 112 -5.44 0.34 5.82
CA LEU A 112 -6.79 -0.12 5.52
C LEU A 112 -7.08 -0.10 4.01
N GLY A 113 -6.64 0.95 3.31
CA GLY A 113 -6.82 1.06 1.86
C GLY A 113 -6.10 -0.05 1.10
N GLN A 114 -4.83 -0.30 1.45
CA GLN A 114 -4.03 -1.33 0.79
C GLN A 114 -4.45 -2.76 1.17
N ALA A 115 -4.87 -2.99 2.42
CA ALA A 115 -5.44 -4.26 2.84
C ALA A 115 -6.75 -4.56 2.10
N GLY A 116 -7.65 -3.58 2.01
CA GLY A 116 -8.91 -3.70 1.28
C GLY A 116 -8.69 -3.90 -0.22
N SER A 117 -7.71 -3.21 -0.81
CA SER A 117 -7.27 -3.44 -2.19
C SER A 117 -6.81 -4.88 -2.40
N ALA A 118 -5.94 -5.38 -1.53
CA ALA A 118 -5.39 -6.73 -1.63
C ALA A 118 -6.47 -7.80 -1.52
N VAL A 119 -7.36 -7.69 -0.52
CA VAL A 119 -8.49 -8.61 -0.35
C VAL A 119 -9.41 -8.58 -1.57
N SER A 120 -9.74 -7.40 -2.09
CA SER A 120 -10.61 -7.26 -3.26
C SER A 120 -9.97 -7.88 -4.52
N ALA A 121 -8.67 -7.71 -4.72
CA ALA A 121 -7.95 -8.33 -5.82
C ALA A 121 -7.92 -9.86 -5.71
N LEU A 122 -7.74 -10.40 -4.50
CA LEU A 122 -7.82 -11.84 -4.23
C LEU A 122 -9.22 -12.41 -4.48
N LEU A 123 -10.27 -11.68 -4.11
CA LEU A 123 -11.65 -12.07 -4.39
C LEU A 123 -11.91 -12.08 -5.91
N ALA A 124 -11.43 -11.07 -6.64
CA ALA A 124 -11.53 -11.02 -8.10
C ALA A 124 -10.79 -12.20 -8.76
N LEU A 125 -9.62 -12.59 -8.23
CA LEU A 125 -8.87 -13.77 -8.70
C LEU A 125 -9.62 -15.10 -8.55
N ARG A 126 -10.48 -15.21 -7.52
CA ARG A 126 -11.29 -16.39 -7.22
C ARG A 126 -12.59 -16.48 -8.02
N GLY A 127 -13.04 -15.37 -8.63
CA GLY A 127 -14.26 -15.35 -9.44
C GLY A 127 -14.15 -16.23 -10.70
N PRO A 128 -15.28 -16.67 -11.29
CA PRO A 128 -15.27 -17.42 -12.53
C PRO A 128 -14.78 -16.52 -13.69
N TRP A 129 -13.72 -16.97 -14.35
CA TRP A 129 -13.12 -16.28 -15.50
C TRP A 129 -13.80 -16.76 -16.77
N LEU A 130 -15.01 -16.27 -17.03
CA LEU A 130 -15.61 -16.43 -18.34
C LEU A 130 -14.80 -15.58 -19.32
N ARG A 131 -14.07 -16.27 -20.22
CA ARG A 131 -13.39 -15.69 -21.36
C ARG A 131 -14.40 -15.36 -22.45
#